data_AF-W7YGM0-F1
#
_entry.id   AF-W7YGM0-F1
#
_cell.length_a   1.000
_cell.length_b   1.000
_cell.length_c   1.000
_cell.angle_alpha   90.00
_cell.angle_beta   90.00
_cell.angle_gamma   90.00
#
_symmetry.space_group_name_H-M   'P 1'
#
loop_
_entity.id
_entity.type
_entity.pdbx_description
1 polymer ?
#
loop_
_entity_poly.entity_id
_entity_poly.type
_entity_poly.pdbx_seq_one_letter_code
_entity_poly.pdbx_strand_id
1 'polypeptide(L)' 'MMEEDKDCKEVVAQLSAVRSATDKAMAYIVAMNLEHCILEEKEKGNDTSSLVHEAVELLIKSR' A
#
# COMPACT_ATOMS: atom_id res chain seq x y z
N MET A 1 4.58 -0.66 -26.08
CA MET A 1 5.50 -1.76 -25.66
C MET A 1 5.12 -3.09 -26.27
N MET A 2 3.96 -3.67 -25.95
CA MET A 2 3.51 -4.91 -26.59
C MET A 2 3.14 -4.69 -28.06
N GLU A 3 2.43 -3.61 -28.37
CA GLU A 3 2.15 -3.18 -29.76
C GLU A 3 3.41 -2.78 -30.55
N GLU A 4 4.52 -2.53 -29.84
CA GLU A 4 5.83 -2.20 -30.42
C GLU A 4 6.75 -3.44 -30.48
N ASP A 5 6.25 -4.64 -30.17
CA ASP A 5 7.02 -5.91 -30.12
C ASP A 5 8.34 -5.83 -29.33
N LYS A 6 8.36 -5.07 -28.22
CA LYS A 6 9.53 -4.96 -27.34
C LYS A 6 9.86 -6.28 -26.65
N ASP A 7 11.14 -6.47 -26.34
CA ASP A 7 11.65 -7.68 -25.67
C ASP A 7 10.90 -7.97 -24.36
N CYS A 8 10.60 -9.25 -24.11
CA CYS A 8 9.83 -9.66 -22.94
C CYS A 8 10.46 -9.18 -21.62
N LYS A 9 11.79 -9.10 -21.53
CA LYS A 9 12.49 -8.60 -20.34
C LYS A 9 12.17 -7.12 -20.06
N GLU A 10 12.06 -6.30 -21.10
CA GLU A 10 11.68 -4.89 -20.95
C GLU A 10 10.22 -4.76 -20.50
N VAL A 11 9.32 -5.53 -21.10
CA VAL A 11 7.89 -5.55 -20.72
C VAL A 11 7.75 -5.97 -19.24
N VAL A 12 8.43 -7.03 -18.82
CA VAL A 12 8.43 -7.50 -17.43
C VAL A 12 9.02 -6.45 -16.48
N ALA A 13 10.10 -5.77 -16.87
CA ALA A 13 10.67 -4.70 -16.06
C ALA A 13 9.68 -3.54 -15.84
N GLN A 14 8.95 -3.14 -16.88
CA GLN A 14 7.95 -2.07 -16.78
C GLN A 14 6.73 -2.50 -15.97
N LEU A 15 6.23 -3.73 -16.14
CA LEU A 15 5.14 -4.25 -15.30
C LEU A 15 5.57 -4.34 -13.83
N SER A 16 6.81 -4.71 -13.56
CA SER A 16 7.37 -4.73 -12.20
C SER A 16 7.46 -3.32 -11.60
N ALA A 17 7.80 -2.32 -12.42
CA ALA A 17 7.82 -0.92 -12.00
C ALA A 17 6.40 -0.42 -11.66
N VAL A 18 5.40 -0.77 -12.48
CA VAL A 18 3.98 -0.45 -12.22
C VAL A 18 3.54 -1.09 -10.90
N ARG A 19 3.79 -2.39 -10.70
CA ARG A 19 3.46 -3.07 -9.43
C ARG A 19 4.10 -2.35 -8.23
N SER A 20 5.40 -2.05 -8.31
CA SER A 20 6.10 -1.36 -7.22
C SER A 20 5.52 0.04 -6.94
N ALA A 21 5.10 0.77 -7.98
CA ALA A 21 4.44 2.06 -7.80
C ALA A 21 3.07 1.90 -7.14
N THR A 22 2.28 0.92 -7.55
CA THR A 22 0.98 0.60 -6.95
C THR A 22 1.14 0.20 -5.48
N ASP A 23 2.10 -0.65 -5.13
CA ASP A 23 2.36 -1.06 -3.74
C ASP A 23 2.71 0.14 -2.84
N LYS A 24 3.51 1.08 -3.35
CA LYS A 24 3.84 2.32 -2.62
C LYS A 24 2.61 3.22 -2.44
N ALA A 25 1.78 3.36 -3.48
CA ALA A 25 0.56 4.14 -3.40
C ALA A 25 -0.43 3.55 -2.39
N MET A 26 -0.63 2.23 -2.41
CA MET A 26 -1.43 1.53 -1.41
C MET A 26 -0.89 1.77 0.01
N ALA A 27 0.42 1.63 0.20
CA ALA A 27 1.03 1.83 1.51
C ALA A 27 0.83 3.25 2.05
N TYR A 28 0.97 4.26 1.19
CA TYR A 28 0.71 5.64 1.55
C TYR A 28 -0.76 5.88 1.95
N ILE A 29 -1.71 5.38 1.15
CA ILE A 29 -3.14 5.54 1.42
C ILE A 29 -3.52 4.87 2.75
N VAL A 30 -3.05 3.64 3.00
CA VAL A 30 -3.30 2.92 4.25
C VAL A 30 -2.70 3.67 5.45
N ALA A 31 -1.49 4.20 5.31
CA ALA A 31 -0.84 4.96 6.39
C ALA A 31 -1.61 6.25 6.74
N MET A 32 -2.04 7.01 5.73
CA MET A 32 -2.84 8.23 5.94
C MET A 32 -4.19 7.90 6.60
N ASN A 33 -4.85 6.82 6.17
CA ASN A 33 -6.10 6.39 6.79
C ASN A 33 -5.90 5.94 8.24
N LEU A 34 -4.83 5.19 8.52
CA LEU A 34 -4.50 4.76 9.88
C LEU A 34 -4.24 5.95 10.81
N GLU A 35 -3.49 6.96 10.36
CA GLU A 35 -3.24 8.19 11.12
C GLU A 35 -4.56 8.84 11.53
N HIS A 36 -5.49 8.98 10.59
CA HIS A 36 -6.80 9.53 10.86
C HIS A 36 -7.58 8.72 11.90
N CYS A 37 -7.66 7.39 11.75
CA CYS A 37 -8.36 6.54 12.72
C CYS A 37 -7.73 6.58 14.12
N ILE A 38 -6.40 6.64 14.22
CA ILE A 38 -5.70 6.75 15.51
C ILE A 38 -6.04 8.07 16.22
N LEU A 39 -6.08 9.18 15.48
CA LEU A 39 -6.43 10.48 16.04
C LEU A 39 -7.86 10.47 16.58
N GLU A 40 -8.82 9.94 15.82
CA GLU A 40 -10.22 9.81 16.25
C GLU A 40 -10.39 8.93 17.48
N GLU A 41 -9.73 7.77 17.54
CA GLU A 41 -9.84 6.87 18.70
C GLU A 41 -9.14 7.44 19.94
N LYS A 42 -8.04 8.17 19.77
CA LYS A 42 -7.40 8.91 20.87
C LYS A 42 -8.30 9.98 21.45
N GLU A 43 -9.05 10.71 20.63
CA GLU A 43 -10.03 11.70 21.10
C GLU A 43 -11.15 11.05 21.92
N LYS A 44 -11.53 9.81 21.58
CA LYS A 44 -12.52 9.02 22.32
C LYS A 44 -11.94 8.34 23.58
N GLY A 45 -10.62 8.38 23.77
CA GLY A 45 -9.93 7.73 24.89
C GLY A 45 -9.80 6.21 24.73
N ASN A 46 -9.94 5.69 23.50
CA ASN A 46 -9.90 4.26 23.20
C ASN A 46 -8.47 3.78 22.91
N ASP A 47 -8.26 2.47 23.05
CA ASP A 47 -7.00 1.83 22.64
C ASP A 47 -6.88 1.80 21.11
N THR A 48 -5.65 1.99 20.60
CA THR A 48 -5.34 2.05 19.17
C THR A 48 -4.48 0.89 18.70
N SER A 49 -4.08 -0.03 19.60
CA SER A 49 -3.18 -1.13 19.27
C SER A 49 -3.75 -2.06 18.18
N SER A 50 -5.05 -2.33 18.21
CA SER A 50 -5.75 -3.17 17.22
C SER A 50 -5.73 -2.56 15.82
N LEU A 51 -5.96 -1.24 15.69
CA LEU A 51 -5.93 -0.51 14.42
C LEU A 51 -4.54 -0.56 13.77
N VAL A 52 -3.50 -0.38 14.59
CA VAL A 52 -2.10 -0.49 14.12
C VAL A 52 -1.83 -1.90 13.61
N HIS A 53 -2.28 -2.93 14.33
CA HIS A 53 -2.10 -4.32 13.91
C HIS A 53 -2.80 -4.62 12.58
N GLU A 54 -4.05 -4.18 12.43
CA GLU A 54 -4.83 -4.36 11.20
C GLU A 54 -4.17 -3.69 10.00
N ALA A 55 -3.71 -2.44 10.15
CA ALA A 55 -3.02 -1.74 9.08
C ALA A 55 -1.70 -2.42 8.69
N VAL A 56 -0.94 -2.94 9.66
CA VAL A 56 0.26 -3.73 9.37
C VAL A 56 -0.07 -5.01 8.61
N GLU A 57 -1.13 -5.73 8.98
CA GLU A 57 -1.56 -6.91 8.22
C GLU A 57 -1.94 -6.58 6.78
N LEU A 58 -2.68 -5.49 6.56
CA LEU A 58 -3.08 -5.05 5.22
C LEU A 58 -1.87 -4.74 4.35
N LEU A 59 -0.83 -4.10 4.91
CA LEU A 59 0.42 -3.78 4.21
C LEU A 59 1.27 -5.02 3.90
N ILE A 60 1.24 -6.03 4.76
CA ILE A 60 1.96 -7.29 4.53
C ILE A 60 1.26 -8.12 3.46
N LYS A 61 -0.08 -8.18 3.48
CA LYS A 61 -0.88 -8.93 2.49
C LYS A 61 -0.84 -8.31 1.10
N SER A 62 -0.55 -7.01 0.99
CA SER A 62 -0.45 -6.32 -0.30
C SER A 62 0.88 -6.51 -1.03
N ARG A 63 1.85 -7.23 -0.45
CA ARG A 63 3.18 -7.46 -1.03
C ARG A 63 3.30 -8.82 -1.71
#